data_AF-A0AAE0TEK4-F1
#
_entry.id   AF-A0AAE0TEK4-F1
#
_cell.length_a   1.000
_cell.length_b   1.000
_cell.length_c   1.000
_cell.angle_alpha   90.00
_cell.angle_beta   90.00
_cell.angle_gamma   90.00
#
_symmetry.space_group_name_H-M   'P 1'
#
loop_
_entity.id
_entity.type
_entity.pdbx_description
1 polymer ?
#
loop_
_entity_poly.entity_id
_entity_poly.type
_entity_poly.pdbx_seq_one_letter_code
_entity_poly.pdbx_strand_id
1 'polypeptide(L)'
;MNSRTEKKYVFVILILSSILLYETDYMLKRCSHDTCKMDNQMESVFAKSVHIDAPVQILDSKKKNELPNIKKTLFSGKRFREVPLNREFENEIYFVNDNKKNCKNWAVVTTIFKPSESVRYIADNPKWCLVVVADIQTQSRESYMSELGYIGDNVVFLEPTDHDILYPAISKALPWKHFGRKNIGYIYAIHHGGEYIWDFDDDNVGLIDSKMLTTKTNFSYLIPCSGFSKPMMNPYPYFGVNETYSWPRGFPLEEIRNPHVSPELCQSNASMTIGVIQSLANKQPDVDAIYRFTRNNPFDFKATLKNHQPLMIPKGVYTPFNAQATLWAKPAFLYLPLPISVDGRVTDIWRSYFAEYFFHREDIKLIFTPPYVRQDRNPHNILKDLDAENDLYMRSNVLINLLSELHNAEHSLNLRHLYDELYKRGYIELDDLIFVRAWVKTVEAIFKEMKATAFNK
;
A
#
# COMPACT_ATOMS: atom_id res chain seq x y z
N MET A 1 -33.47 -7.86 -40.77
CA MET A 1 -32.48 -7.27 -39.86
C MET A 1 -33.13 -6.06 -39.18
N ASN A 2 -33.76 -6.24 -38.00
CA ASN A 2 -34.08 -5.21 -37.00
C ASN A 2 -34.98 -5.82 -35.91
N SER A 3 -34.43 -6.62 -35.00
CA SER A 3 -35.19 -7.06 -33.80
C SER A 3 -34.32 -7.32 -32.57
N ARG A 4 -33.02 -7.01 -32.62
CA ARG A 4 -32.10 -7.14 -31.47
C ARG A 4 -31.70 -5.80 -30.84
N THR A 5 -31.90 -4.67 -31.51
CA THR A 5 -31.50 -3.35 -31.02
C THR A 5 -32.58 -2.73 -30.13
N GLU A 6 -33.87 -2.89 -30.46
CA GLU A 6 -34.98 -2.38 -29.64
C GLU A 6 -35.06 -3.04 -28.25
N LYS A 7 -34.69 -4.33 -28.14
CA LYS A 7 -34.71 -5.04 -26.85
C LYS A 7 -33.65 -4.57 -25.84
N LYS A 8 -32.59 -3.88 -26.28
CA LYS A 8 -31.58 -3.33 -25.36
C LYS A 8 -31.99 -1.99 -24.76
N TYR A 9 -32.73 -1.15 -25.50
CA TYR A 9 -33.21 0.14 -24.98
C TYR A 9 -34.37 -0.03 -23.99
N VAL A 10 -35.26 -1.00 -24.22
CA VAL A 10 -36.34 -1.33 -23.27
C VAL A 10 -35.78 -1.84 -21.93
N PHE A 11 -34.67 -2.58 -21.94
CA PHE A 11 -34.06 -3.09 -20.71
C PHE A 11 -33.38 -1.99 -19.87
N VAL A 12 -32.77 -0.97 -20.51
CA VAL A 12 -32.16 0.17 -19.80
C VAL A 12 -33.22 1.12 -19.24
N ILE A 13 -34.31 1.34 -19.97
CA ILE A 13 -35.44 2.15 -19.48
C ILE A 13 -36.12 1.46 -18.30
N LEU A 14 -36.31 0.13 -18.35
CA LEU A 14 -36.89 -0.63 -17.23
C LEU A 14 -36.02 -0.60 -15.96
N ILE A 15 -34.69 -0.61 -16.10
CA ILE A 15 -33.77 -0.49 -14.95
C ILE A 15 -33.83 0.92 -14.35
N LEU A 16 -33.84 1.96 -15.18
CA LEU A 16 -33.93 3.35 -14.70
C LEU A 16 -35.29 3.65 -14.04
N SER A 17 -36.40 3.11 -14.57
CA SER A 17 -37.72 3.22 -13.92
C SER A 17 -37.80 2.42 -12.61
N SER A 18 -37.07 1.30 -12.49
CA SER A 18 -36.99 0.51 -11.25
C SER A 18 -36.21 1.24 -10.16
N ILE A 19 -35.16 1.97 -10.53
CA ILE A 19 -34.35 2.78 -9.60
C ILE A 19 -35.15 3.99 -9.09
N LEU A 20 -35.89 4.66 -9.99
CA LEU A 20 -36.78 5.77 -9.61
C LEU A 20 -37.93 5.32 -8.70
N LEU A 21 -38.52 4.15 -8.94
CA LEU A 21 -39.56 3.57 -8.06
C LEU A 21 -39.00 3.17 -6.68
N TYR A 22 -37.76 2.67 -6.63
CA TYR A 22 -37.12 2.30 -5.36
C TYR A 22 -36.79 3.52 -4.51
N GLU A 23 -36.37 4.64 -5.11
CA GLU A 23 -36.15 5.89 -4.36
C GLU A 23 -37.46 6.50 -3.85
N THR A 24 -38.56 6.43 -4.61
CA THR A 24 -39.87 6.90 -4.12
C THR A 24 -40.42 6.05 -2.98
N ASP A 25 -40.22 4.73 -3.02
CA ASP A 25 -40.71 3.81 -1.98
C ASP A 25 -39.82 3.84 -0.71
N TYR A 26 -38.52 4.13 -0.87
CA TYR A 26 -37.58 4.37 0.24
C TYR A 26 -37.86 5.70 0.96
N MET A 27 -38.27 6.74 0.22
CA MET A 27 -38.68 8.02 0.80
C MET A 27 -40.05 7.94 1.50
N LEU A 28 -41.00 7.14 0.99
CA LEU A 28 -42.32 6.95 1.60
C LEU A 28 -42.28 6.07 2.87
N LYS A 29 -41.38 5.09 2.95
CA LYS A 29 -41.22 4.21 4.14
C LYS A 29 -40.47 4.84 5.32
N ARG A 30 -39.98 6.07 5.18
CA ARG A 30 -39.32 6.82 6.27
C ARG A 30 -40.25 7.82 6.98
N CYS A 31 -41.52 7.87 6.63
CA CYS A 31 -42.55 8.65 7.33
C CYS A 31 -43.52 7.75 8.11
N SER A 32 -42.99 6.91 9.00
CA SER A 32 -43.80 6.24 10.03
C SER A 32 -43.12 6.36 11.38
N HIS A 33 -43.16 7.56 11.95
CA HIS A 33 -43.33 7.83 13.37
C HIS A 33 -43.46 9.35 13.53
N ASP A 34 -44.42 9.75 14.35
CA ASP A 34 -44.92 11.11 14.47
C ASP A 34 -43.82 12.16 14.63
N THR A 35 -43.71 13.04 13.62
CA THR A 35 -43.30 14.48 13.64
C THR A 35 -42.55 14.85 12.36
N CYS A 36 -43.27 15.06 11.26
CA CYS A 36 -42.76 15.84 10.13
C CYS A 36 -43.87 16.76 9.63
N LYS A 37 -43.90 18.00 10.14
CA LYS A 37 -44.65 19.10 9.52
C LYS A 37 -43.86 19.52 8.28
N MET A 38 -44.33 19.14 7.10
CA MET A 38 -43.85 19.74 5.85
C MET A 38 -44.61 21.05 5.60
N ASP A 39 -43.86 22.15 5.56
CA ASP A 39 -44.33 23.45 5.10
C ASP A 39 -44.66 23.37 3.60
N ASN A 40 -45.86 23.87 3.25
CA ASN A 40 -46.37 23.98 1.89
C ASN A 40 -45.62 25.05 1.08
N GLN A 41 -44.43 24.74 0.57
CA GLN A 41 -43.80 25.48 -0.54
C GLN A 41 -42.88 24.57 -1.37
N MET A 42 -43.44 23.61 -2.12
CA MET A 42 -42.66 22.94 -3.18
C MET A 42 -43.50 22.34 -4.33
N GLU A 43 -44.65 22.92 -4.65
CA GLU A 43 -45.48 22.51 -5.82
C GLU A 43 -45.41 23.49 -7.01
N SER A 44 -44.58 24.53 -6.99
CA SER A 44 -44.62 25.59 -8.03
C SER A 44 -43.41 25.71 -8.96
N VAL A 45 -42.43 24.79 -8.93
CA VAL A 45 -41.20 24.95 -9.73
C VAL A 45 -41.02 23.91 -10.86
N PHE A 46 -41.83 22.85 -10.93
CA PHE A 46 -41.69 21.83 -11.99
C PHE A 46 -42.64 21.98 -13.19
N ALA A 47 -43.44 23.04 -13.24
CA ALA A 47 -44.38 23.29 -14.33
C ALA A 47 -44.28 24.72 -14.86
N LYS A 48 -43.16 25.08 -15.49
CA LYS A 48 -43.04 26.21 -16.44
C LYS A 48 -41.62 26.30 -17.01
N SER A 49 -41.40 25.67 -18.17
CA SER A 49 -40.57 26.19 -19.29
C SER A 49 -40.17 25.06 -20.24
N VAL A 50 -41.11 24.58 -21.06
CA VAL A 50 -40.80 23.93 -22.34
C VAL A 50 -41.47 24.74 -23.42
N HIS A 51 -40.73 25.71 -23.95
CA HIS A 51 -40.98 26.32 -25.25
C HIS A 51 -39.63 26.52 -25.91
N ILE A 52 -39.29 25.60 -26.83
CA ILE A 52 -38.25 25.83 -27.83
C ILE A 52 -38.93 25.61 -29.17
N ASP A 53 -39.38 26.72 -29.77
CA ASP A 53 -39.71 26.80 -31.18
C ASP A 53 -38.40 26.91 -31.98
N ALA A 54 -38.03 25.83 -32.67
CA ALA A 54 -37.09 25.89 -33.79
C ALA A 54 -37.42 24.78 -34.80
N PRO A 55 -37.52 25.08 -36.10
CA PRO A 55 -37.91 24.10 -37.10
C PRO A 55 -36.82 23.04 -37.28
N VAL A 56 -37.21 21.77 -37.13
CA VAL A 56 -36.37 20.61 -37.47
C VAL A 56 -36.20 20.58 -38.99
N GLN A 57 -35.04 21.05 -39.48
CA GLN A 57 -34.59 20.72 -40.83
C GLN A 57 -34.28 19.23 -40.89
N ILE A 58 -35.07 18.49 -41.67
CA ILE A 58 -34.76 17.12 -42.08
C ILE A 58 -33.53 17.22 -43.00
N LEU A 59 -32.34 17.07 -42.43
CA LEU A 59 -31.11 16.89 -43.20
C LEU A 59 -31.02 15.44 -43.65
N ASP A 60 -30.95 15.30 -44.96
CA ASP A 60 -30.98 14.05 -45.70
C ASP A 60 -29.88 13.07 -45.26
N SER A 61 -30.32 11.83 -45.15
CA SER A 61 -29.61 10.68 -44.61
C SER A 61 -28.50 10.19 -45.54
N LYS A 62 -27.28 10.73 -45.44
CA LYS A 62 -26.10 10.10 -46.08
C LYS A 62 -24.72 10.57 -45.57
N LYS A 63 -24.50 10.53 -44.25
CA LYS A 63 -23.14 10.35 -43.71
C LYS A 63 -23.20 9.36 -42.55
N LYS A 64 -22.64 8.16 -42.78
CA LYS A 64 -22.20 7.28 -41.69
C LYS A 64 -21.14 8.05 -40.90
N ASN A 65 -21.56 8.78 -39.87
CA ASN A 65 -20.66 9.15 -38.79
C ASN A 65 -20.41 7.86 -38.01
N GLU A 66 -19.40 7.10 -38.44
CA GLU A 66 -18.74 6.17 -37.54
C GLU A 66 -18.30 6.99 -36.32
N LEU A 67 -18.92 6.75 -35.16
CA LEU A 67 -18.35 7.20 -33.91
C LEU A 67 -16.88 6.71 -33.91
N PRO A 68 -15.89 7.57 -33.61
CA PRO A 68 -14.53 7.08 -33.45
C PRO A 68 -14.59 5.96 -32.44
N ASN A 69 -14.18 4.77 -32.86
CA ASN A 69 -13.99 3.62 -32.00
C ASN A 69 -12.91 4.02 -30.99
N ILE A 70 -13.29 4.67 -29.90
CA ILE A 70 -12.43 4.84 -28.73
C ILE A 70 -12.35 3.44 -28.12
N LYS A 71 -11.48 2.60 -28.69
CA LYS A 71 -11.03 1.38 -28.04
C LYS A 71 -10.32 1.86 -26.78
N LYS A 72 -11.01 1.87 -25.65
CA LYS A 72 -10.37 1.97 -24.34
C LYS A 72 -9.42 0.78 -24.24
N THR A 73 -8.12 1.03 -24.43
CA THR A 73 -7.09 0.02 -24.27
C THR A 73 -6.67 -0.05 -22.81
N LEU A 74 -6.40 -1.26 -22.31
CA LEU A 74 -5.77 -1.44 -21.01
C LEU A 74 -4.42 -0.70 -20.95
N PHE A 75 -3.97 -0.41 -19.74
CA PHE A 75 -2.67 0.21 -19.51
C PHE A 75 -1.57 -0.63 -20.20
N SER A 76 -0.74 0.02 -21.02
CA SER A 76 0.21 -0.69 -21.89
C SER A 76 1.61 -0.88 -21.31
N GLY A 77 1.95 -0.17 -20.23
CA GLY A 77 3.30 -0.19 -19.66
C GLY A 77 4.39 0.36 -20.57
N LYS A 78 4.04 0.97 -21.72
CA LYS A 78 5.02 1.55 -22.64
C LYS A 78 5.56 2.87 -22.09
N ARG A 79 6.83 3.15 -22.40
CA ARG A 79 7.43 4.46 -22.13
C ARG A 79 6.63 5.54 -22.88
N PHE A 80 6.27 6.61 -22.19
CA PHE A 80 5.58 7.76 -22.79
C PHE A 80 6.21 9.11 -22.42
N ARG A 81 7.15 9.14 -21.49
CA ARG A 81 7.89 10.34 -21.10
C ARG A 81 9.35 10.04 -20.84
N GLU A 82 10.18 11.07 -20.88
CA GLU A 82 11.61 11.00 -20.59
C GLU A 82 11.92 11.61 -19.22
N VAL A 83 13.00 11.14 -18.60
CA VAL A 83 13.43 11.66 -17.29
C VAL A 83 14.01 13.07 -17.47
N PRO A 84 13.51 14.07 -16.75
CA PRO A 84 14.07 15.41 -16.84
C PRO A 84 15.51 15.42 -16.29
N LEU A 85 16.38 16.18 -16.95
CA LEU A 85 17.71 16.49 -16.43
C LEU A 85 17.53 17.33 -15.17
N ASN A 86 17.64 16.70 -14.01
CA ASN A 86 17.51 17.39 -12.74
C ASN A 86 18.72 17.06 -11.86
N ARG A 87 19.47 18.10 -11.47
CA ARG A 87 20.66 18.03 -10.60
C ARG A 87 20.34 18.40 -9.14
N GLU A 88 19.08 18.28 -8.74
CA GLU A 88 18.70 18.52 -7.36
C GLU A 88 19.47 17.60 -6.39
N PHE A 89 19.78 18.15 -5.22
CA PHE A 89 20.49 17.50 -4.11
C PHE A 89 21.99 17.29 -4.24
N GLU A 90 22.74 17.85 -5.19
CA GLU A 90 24.22 17.65 -5.20
C GLU A 90 24.92 18.26 -3.97
N ASN A 91 24.34 19.27 -3.32
CA ASN A 91 24.93 20.01 -2.20
C ASN A 91 24.02 20.18 -0.97
N GLU A 92 23.02 19.31 -0.76
CA GLU A 92 22.11 19.44 0.40
C GLU A 92 22.65 18.73 1.66
N ILE A 93 22.24 19.24 2.84
CA ILE A 93 22.41 18.53 4.11
C ILE A 93 21.41 17.36 4.10
N TYR A 94 21.93 16.13 4.19
CA TYR A 94 21.09 14.93 4.10
C TYR A 94 20.49 14.53 5.44
N PHE A 95 21.27 14.68 6.51
CA PHE A 95 20.83 14.47 7.88
C PHE A 95 21.69 15.27 8.87
N VAL A 96 21.16 15.46 10.07
CA VAL A 96 21.87 16.07 11.20
C VAL A 96 21.94 15.06 12.33
N ASN A 97 23.16 14.83 12.83
CA ASN A 97 23.37 13.96 14.00
C ASN A 97 22.71 14.57 15.24
N ASP A 98 22.00 13.74 15.99
CA ASP A 98 21.49 14.10 17.31
C ASP A 98 22.02 13.14 18.38
N ASN A 99 21.79 13.47 19.65
CA ASN A 99 22.26 12.68 20.79
C ASN A 99 21.28 11.57 21.22
N LYS A 100 20.30 11.19 20.39
CA LYS A 100 19.27 10.22 20.78
C LYS A 100 19.78 8.77 20.76
N LYS A 101 19.06 7.93 21.50
CA LYS A 101 19.42 6.55 21.84
C LYS A 101 19.49 5.65 20.62
N ASN A 102 20.54 4.83 20.57
CA ASN A 102 20.70 3.77 19.58
C ASN A 102 19.83 2.56 19.95
N CYS A 103 19.10 2.01 18.98
CA CYS A 103 18.17 0.90 19.21
C CYS A 103 18.15 -0.05 18.01
N LYS A 104 18.11 -1.36 18.27
CA LYS A 104 18.14 -2.38 17.21
C LYS A 104 16.77 -2.65 16.60
N ASN A 105 15.71 -2.63 17.40
CA ASN A 105 14.35 -2.93 16.96
C ASN A 105 13.52 -1.66 17.04
N TRP A 106 13.16 -1.09 15.90
CA TRP A 106 12.35 0.11 15.80
C TRP A 106 10.96 -0.22 15.30
N ALA A 107 9.92 0.27 15.95
CA ALA A 107 8.57 0.32 15.41
C ALA A 107 8.30 1.72 14.88
N VAL A 108 7.74 1.82 13.68
CA VAL A 108 7.53 3.09 12.99
C VAL A 108 6.05 3.25 12.67
N VAL A 109 5.46 4.34 13.15
CA VAL A 109 4.08 4.72 12.88
C VAL A 109 4.00 6.20 12.51
N THR A 110 3.12 6.52 11.56
CA THR A 110 2.70 7.90 11.30
C THR A 110 1.30 8.09 11.86
N THR A 111 0.96 9.26 12.38
CA THR A 111 -0.39 9.46 12.93
C THR A 111 -0.88 10.88 12.80
N ILE A 112 -2.19 11.02 12.60
CA ILE A 112 -2.96 12.27 12.79
C ILE A 112 -3.94 12.13 13.97
N PHE A 113 -3.90 10.99 14.66
CA PHE A 113 -4.83 10.60 15.71
C PHE A 113 -4.18 10.62 17.08
N LYS A 114 -4.99 10.38 18.10
CA LYS A 114 -4.54 10.13 19.47
C LYS A 114 -3.86 8.75 19.53
N PRO A 115 -2.96 8.50 20.51
CA PRO A 115 -2.34 7.20 20.66
C PRO A 115 -3.39 6.08 20.75
N SER A 116 -3.25 5.06 19.92
CA SER A 116 -4.15 3.91 19.88
C SER A 116 -3.71 2.81 20.86
N GLU A 117 -4.48 1.71 20.94
CA GLU A 117 -4.09 0.52 21.71
C GLU A 117 -2.76 -0.07 21.20
N SER A 118 -2.57 -0.14 19.88
CA SER A 118 -1.36 -0.72 19.29
C SER A 118 -0.11 0.12 19.58
N VAL A 119 -0.23 1.46 19.52
CA VAL A 119 0.84 2.38 19.88
C VAL A 119 1.24 2.19 21.35
N ARG A 120 0.27 2.12 22.28
CA ARG A 120 0.55 1.86 23.71
C ARG A 120 1.21 0.50 23.92
N TYR A 121 0.69 -0.53 23.28
CA TYR A 121 1.23 -1.89 23.38
C TYR A 121 2.72 -1.97 22.98
N ILE A 122 3.11 -1.25 21.93
CA ILE A 122 4.51 -1.19 21.48
C ILE A 122 5.35 -0.29 22.39
N ALA A 123 4.83 0.87 22.82
CA ALA A 123 5.53 1.75 23.76
C ALA A 123 5.91 1.03 25.06
N ASP A 124 5.01 0.19 25.58
CA ASP A 124 5.23 -0.60 26.79
C ASP A 124 6.22 -1.77 26.62
N ASN A 125 6.66 -2.06 25.38
CA ASN A 125 7.56 -3.18 25.11
C ASN A 125 9.04 -2.74 25.17
N PRO A 126 9.81 -3.14 26.19
CA PRO A 126 11.19 -2.68 26.37
C PRO A 126 12.17 -3.24 25.33
N LYS A 127 11.76 -4.22 24.51
CA LYS A 127 12.58 -4.76 23.42
C LYS A 127 12.52 -3.91 22.15
N TRP A 128 11.60 -2.95 22.09
CA TRP A 128 11.34 -2.11 20.94
C TRP A 128 11.45 -0.64 21.31
N CYS A 129 12.03 0.12 20.39
CA CYS A 129 11.90 1.56 20.40
C CYS A 129 10.80 1.94 19.41
N LEU A 130 10.00 2.93 19.76
CA LEU A 130 8.90 3.42 18.94
C LEU A 130 9.26 4.82 18.42
N VAL A 131 9.15 5.03 17.12
CA VAL A 131 9.15 6.37 16.54
C VAL A 131 7.76 6.68 15.99
N VAL A 132 7.15 7.73 16.56
CA VAL A 132 5.89 8.30 16.13
C VAL A 132 6.20 9.52 15.27
N VAL A 133 5.79 9.46 14.00
CA VAL A 133 5.96 10.54 13.04
C VAL A 133 4.66 11.36 13.01
N ALA A 134 4.72 12.58 13.52
CA ALA A 134 3.60 13.50 13.46
C ALA A 134 3.51 14.18 12.09
N ASP A 135 2.29 14.42 11.63
CA ASP A 135 1.98 15.34 10.55
C ASP A 135 1.63 16.72 11.13
N ILE A 136 1.47 17.73 10.28
CA ILE A 136 1.01 19.07 10.69
C ILE A 136 -0.41 19.07 11.29
N GLN A 137 -1.17 17.99 11.08
CA GLN A 137 -2.50 17.81 11.65
C GLN A 137 -2.50 17.12 13.02
N THR A 138 -1.37 16.55 13.45
CA THR A 138 -1.26 15.84 14.72
C THR A 138 -1.27 16.84 15.88
N GLN A 139 -1.82 16.43 17.03
CA GLN A 139 -1.72 17.21 18.26
C GLN A 139 -0.26 17.43 18.69
N SER A 140 -0.02 18.44 19.52
CA SER A 140 1.34 18.76 19.99
C SER A 140 1.99 17.58 20.72
N ARG A 141 3.32 17.56 20.75
CA ARG A 141 4.08 16.57 21.51
C ARG A 141 3.61 16.44 22.95
N GLU A 142 3.40 17.54 23.67
CA GLU A 142 2.96 17.49 25.07
C GLU A 142 1.61 16.78 25.21
N SER A 143 0.66 17.13 24.32
CA SER A 143 -0.67 16.52 24.31
C SER A 143 -0.61 15.04 23.94
N TYR A 144 0.13 14.67 22.89
CA TYR A 144 0.27 13.28 22.45
C TYR A 144 0.94 12.41 23.51
N MET A 145 2.07 12.86 24.07
CA MET A 145 2.80 12.12 25.08
C MET A 145 2.02 12.01 26.39
N SER A 146 1.27 13.05 26.78
CA SER A 146 0.38 13.00 27.93
C SER A 146 -0.73 11.96 27.76
N GLU A 147 -1.32 11.84 26.57
CA GLU A 147 -2.38 10.85 26.28
C GLU A 147 -1.85 9.43 26.06
N LEU A 148 -0.58 9.31 25.67
CA LEU A 148 0.11 8.02 25.61
C LEU A 148 0.30 7.46 27.02
N GLY A 149 0.51 8.34 28.01
CA GLY A 149 0.65 7.97 29.42
C GLY A 149 1.96 7.23 29.72
N TYR A 150 2.96 7.36 28.84
CA TYR A 150 4.21 6.61 28.88
C TYR A 150 5.42 7.51 29.17
N ILE A 151 6.31 7.07 30.06
CA ILE A 151 7.43 7.87 30.60
C ILE A 151 8.81 7.25 30.25
N GLY A 152 8.85 6.23 29.39
CA GLY A 152 10.12 5.61 28.99
C GLY A 152 10.86 6.35 27.87
N ASP A 153 12.16 6.09 27.78
CA ASP A 153 13.10 6.71 26.83
C ASP A 153 13.15 6.03 25.45
N ASN A 154 12.39 4.94 25.27
CA ASN A 154 12.29 4.17 24.03
C ASN A 154 11.24 4.73 23.06
N VAL A 155 10.46 5.75 23.45
CA VAL A 155 9.49 6.41 22.57
C VAL A 155 10.03 7.75 22.09
N VAL A 156 10.06 7.94 20.77
CA VAL A 156 10.46 9.17 20.10
C VAL A 156 9.26 9.73 19.35
N PHE A 157 8.89 10.97 19.66
CA PHE A 157 7.87 11.70 18.91
C PHE A 157 8.54 12.76 18.04
N LEU A 158 8.42 12.64 16.71
CA LEU A 158 8.99 13.55 15.73
C LEU A 158 7.91 14.54 15.26
N GLU A 159 8.00 15.78 15.75
CA GLU A 159 7.17 16.91 15.31
C GLU A 159 7.59 17.39 13.92
N PRO A 160 6.73 18.14 13.19
CA PRO A 160 7.07 18.67 11.88
C PRO A 160 8.43 19.37 11.79
N THR A 161 8.79 20.15 12.81
CA THR A 161 10.07 20.84 12.90
C THR A 161 11.27 19.89 12.99
N ASP A 162 11.11 18.73 13.65
CA ASP A 162 12.17 17.73 13.73
C ASP A 162 12.46 17.10 12.37
N HIS A 163 11.46 17.01 11.48
CA HIS A 163 11.65 16.44 10.14
C HIS A 163 12.61 17.32 9.34
N ASP A 164 12.37 18.64 9.38
CA ASP A 164 13.16 19.63 8.67
C ASP A 164 14.58 19.79 9.25
N ILE A 165 14.72 19.66 10.57
CA ILE A 165 16.02 19.75 11.25
C ILE A 165 16.85 18.49 11.02
N LEU A 166 16.27 17.31 11.26
CA LEU A 166 17.02 16.05 11.24
C LEU A 166 17.25 15.53 9.83
N TYR A 167 16.31 15.70 8.91
CA TYR A 167 16.37 15.15 7.55
C TYR A 167 15.92 16.15 6.48
N PRO A 168 16.57 17.33 6.35
CA PRO A 168 16.09 18.42 5.52
C PRO A 168 15.84 18.04 4.05
N ALA A 169 16.75 17.29 3.43
CA ALA A 169 16.61 16.87 2.04
C ALA A 169 15.38 15.98 1.80
N ILE A 170 15.10 15.05 2.72
CA ILE A 170 13.92 14.18 2.64
C ILE A 170 12.66 14.95 3.00
N SER A 171 12.67 15.73 4.08
CA SER A 171 11.51 16.50 4.53
C SER A 171 11.03 17.48 3.45
N LYS A 172 11.95 18.12 2.75
CA LYS A 172 11.66 19.02 1.61
C LYS A 172 11.01 18.28 0.43
N ALA A 173 11.37 17.03 0.19
CA ALA A 173 10.82 16.23 -0.90
C ALA A 173 9.45 15.58 -0.57
N LEU A 174 9.11 15.47 0.71
CA LEU A 174 7.86 14.84 1.15
C LEU A 174 6.71 15.84 1.25
N PRO A 175 5.52 15.54 0.70
CA PRO A 175 4.33 16.36 0.97
C PRO A 175 3.86 16.25 2.43
N TRP A 176 3.16 17.28 2.91
CA TRP A 176 2.42 17.24 4.18
C TRP A 176 1.01 16.65 3.98
N LYS A 177 0.38 16.20 5.07
CA LYS A 177 -0.91 15.49 5.05
C LYS A 177 -0.87 14.24 4.17
N HIS A 178 0.26 13.55 4.21
CA HIS A 178 0.57 12.47 3.28
C HIS A 178 1.11 11.26 4.01
N PHE A 179 0.61 10.08 3.67
CA PHE A 179 1.03 8.81 4.27
C PHE A 179 2.55 8.57 4.14
N GLY A 180 3.13 9.00 3.02
CA GLY A 180 4.58 8.97 2.78
C GLY A 180 5.44 9.70 3.81
N ARG A 181 4.88 10.52 4.71
CA ARG A 181 5.64 11.10 5.85
C ARG A 181 6.21 10.02 6.77
N LYS A 182 5.63 8.83 6.80
CA LYS A 182 6.16 7.64 7.48
C LYS A 182 7.63 7.34 7.11
N ASN A 183 8.07 7.73 5.91
CA ASN A 183 9.47 7.63 5.46
C ASN A 183 10.48 8.33 6.39
N ILE A 184 10.09 9.42 7.07
CA ILE A 184 10.94 10.09 8.07
C ILE A 184 11.23 9.16 9.24
N GLY A 185 10.23 8.40 9.70
CA GLY A 185 10.39 7.44 10.79
C GLY A 185 11.29 6.27 10.39
N TYR A 186 11.21 5.80 9.14
CA TYR A 186 12.14 4.79 8.64
C TYR A 186 13.57 5.28 8.63
N ILE A 187 13.82 6.48 8.10
CA ILE A 187 15.17 7.06 8.06
C ILE A 187 15.69 7.30 9.47
N TYR A 188 14.83 7.76 10.37
CA TYR A 188 15.16 7.87 11.78
C TYR A 188 15.59 6.52 12.37
N ALA A 189 14.81 5.46 12.18
CA ALA A 189 15.19 4.13 12.65
C ALA A 189 16.53 3.64 12.06
N ILE A 190 16.80 3.90 10.77
CA ILE A 190 18.06 3.57 10.11
C ILE A 190 19.23 4.35 10.73
N HIS A 191 19.05 5.67 10.89
CA HIS A 191 20.03 6.59 11.46
C HIS A 191 20.41 6.21 12.90
N HIS A 192 19.43 5.79 13.69
CA HIS A 192 19.61 5.38 15.10
C HIS A 192 19.87 3.88 15.26
N GLY A 193 20.57 3.28 14.29
CA GLY A 193 21.18 1.96 14.38
C GLY A 193 20.22 0.77 14.33
N GLY A 194 19.04 0.95 13.74
CA GLY A 194 18.10 -0.11 13.48
C GLY A 194 18.74 -1.30 12.75
N GLU A 195 18.42 -2.49 13.23
CA GLU A 195 18.62 -3.76 12.53
C GLU A 195 17.29 -4.30 11.99
N TYR A 196 16.19 -3.93 12.67
CA TYR A 196 14.83 -4.29 12.31
C TYR A 196 13.89 -3.10 12.45
N ILE A 197 12.98 -2.94 11.48
CA ILE A 197 11.94 -1.92 11.46
C ILE A 197 10.59 -2.61 11.34
N TRP A 198 9.75 -2.51 12.38
CA TRP A 198 8.35 -2.89 12.34
C TRP A 198 7.53 -1.74 11.78
N ASP A 199 7.12 -1.90 10.53
CA ASP A 199 6.26 -0.99 9.78
C ASP A 199 4.80 -1.36 10.05
N PHE A 200 4.10 -0.51 10.81
CA PHE A 200 2.75 -0.79 11.25
C PHE A 200 1.85 0.44 11.27
N ASP A 201 0.54 0.22 11.16
CA ASP A 201 -0.45 1.28 11.33
C ASP A 201 -1.06 1.24 12.74
N ASP A 202 -1.61 2.37 13.18
CA ASP A 202 -2.15 2.53 14.53
C ASP A 202 -3.44 1.72 14.79
N ASP A 203 -3.96 1.02 13.78
CA ASP A 203 -5.06 0.06 13.91
C ASP A 203 -4.62 -1.42 13.95
N ASN A 204 -3.32 -1.71 13.86
CA ASN A 204 -2.78 -3.07 13.95
C ASN A 204 -2.36 -3.42 15.39
N VAL A 205 -3.22 -4.10 16.14
CA VAL A 205 -2.93 -4.53 17.51
C VAL A 205 -2.11 -5.83 17.49
N GLY A 206 -0.89 -5.76 18.01
CA GLY A 206 0.04 -6.88 18.14
C GLY A 206 1.45 -6.49 17.70
N LEU A 207 2.40 -7.41 17.88
CA LEU A 207 3.79 -7.20 17.49
C LEU A 207 4.45 -8.53 17.15
N ILE A 208 5.32 -8.54 16.15
CA ILE A 208 6.09 -9.73 15.82
C ILE A 208 7.03 -10.12 16.97
N ASP A 209 7.15 -11.41 17.25
CA ASP A 209 8.06 -11.88 18.29
C ASP A 209 9.51 -11.62 17.89
N SER A 210 10.22 -10.88 18.75
CA SER A 210 11.67 -10.68 18.72
C SER A 210 12.51 -11.94 18.43
N LYS A 211 12.02 -13.14 18.79
CA LYS A 211 12.72 -14.41 18.52
C LYS A 211 12.79 -14.75 17.03
N MET A 212 11.79 -14.36 16.24
CA MET A 212 11.80 -14.46 14.77
C MET A 212 12.84 -13.52 14.14
N LEU A 213 13.27 -12.47 14.86
CA LEU A 213 14.25 -11.50 14.36
C LEU A 213 15.65 -12.13 14.21
N THR A 214 15.93 -13.30 14.78
CA THR A 214 17.27 -13.88 14.69
C THR A 214 17.53 -14.41 13.27
N THR A 215 18.22 -13.60 12.45
CA THR A 215 18.65 -13.88 11.06
C THR A 215 19.57 -15.10 10.91
N LYS A 216 19.87 -15.80 12.01
CA LYS A 216 20.85 -16.90 12.09
C LYS A 216 20.27 -18.22 12.58
N THR A 217 18.96 -18.43 12.53
CA THR A 217 18.38 -19.73 12.92
C THR A 217 17.89 -20.50 11.70
N ASN A 218 18.30 -21.76 11.60
CA ASN A 218 17.73 -22.76 10.71
C ASN A 218 16.29 -23.03 11.18
N PHE A 219 15.34 -22.14 10.89
CA PHE A 219 13.93 -22.44 11.11
C PHE A 219 13.36 -23.13 9.87
N SER A 220 12.39 -24.01 10.10
CA SER A 220 11.66 -24.67 9.02
C SER A 220 10.68 -23.70 8.41
N TYR A 221 10.66 -23.63 7.08
CA TYR A 221 9.72 -22.84 6.30
C TYR A 221 9.27 -23.62 5.07
N LEU A 222 8.20 -23.16 4.44
CA LEU A 222 7.72 -23.71 3.18
C LEU A 222 8.17 -22.86 2.00
N ILE A 223 8.36 -23.54 0.87
CA ILE A 223 8.57 -22.96 -0.46
C ILE A 223 7.70 -23.71 -1.47
N PRO A 224 7.41 -23.15 -2.65
CA PRO A 224 6.87 -23.94 -3.75
C PRO A 224 7.76 -25.15 -4.06
N CYS A 225 7.15 -26.30 -4.30
CA CYS A 225 7.86 -27.49 -4.77
C CYS A 225 8.52 -27.25 -6.14
N SER A 226 9.45 -28.12 -6.52
CA SER A 226 10.17 -28.02 -7.80
C SER A 226 9.21 -27.96 -8.99
N GLY A 227 9.57 -27.16 -10.01
CA GLY A 227 8.74 -26.97 -11.21
C GLY A 227 7.78 -25.78 -11.16
N PHE A 228 7.70 -25.06 -10.03
CA PHE A 228 6.99 -23.79 -9.99
C PHE A 228 7.68 -22.74 -10.87
N SER A 229 6.92 -22.20 -11.84
CA SER A 229 7.43 -21.30 -12.88
C SER A 229 6.55 -20.07 -13.10
N LYS A 230 5.54 -19.85 -12.26
CA LYS A 230 4.68 -18.68 -12.37
C LYS A 230 5.40 -17.45 -11.81
N PRO A 231 5.24 -16.27 -12.45
CA PRO A 231 5.89 -15.04 -11.98
C PRO A 231 5.25 -14.48 -10.71
N MET A 232 4.20 -15.12 -10.18
CA MET A 232 3.51 -14.68 -8.99
C MET A 232 2.95 -15.85 -8.19
N MET A 233 2.79 -15.62 -6.88
CA MET A 233 2.24 -16.58 -5.95
C MET A 233 1.23 -15.90 -5.03
N ASN A 234 0.12 -16.57 -4.75
CA ASN A 234 -0.85 -16.10 -3.78
C ASN A 234 -0.69 -16.88 -2.46
N PRO A 235 -0.24 -16.23 -1.37
CA PRO A 235 0.04 -16.90 -0.11
C PRO A 235 -1.23 -17.16 0.72
N TYR A 236 -2.31 -16.40 0.53
CA TYR A 236 -3.48 -16.45 1.42
C TYR A 236 -4.16 -17.83 1.50
N PRO A 237 -4.33 -18.58 0.39
CA PRO A 237 -4.92 -19.92 0.44
C PRO A 237 -4.17 -20.88 1.39
N TYR A 238 -2.84 -20.79 1.47
CA TYR A 238 -2.05 -21.62 2.37
C TYR A 238 -2.38 -21.37 3.85
N PHE A 239 -2.66 -20.13 4.23
CA PHE A 239 -2.96 -19.77 5.62
C PHE A 239 -4.42 -20.03 6.03
N GLY A 240 -5.21 -20.64 5.13
CA GLY A 240 -6.52 -21.19 5.44
C GLY A 240 -7.61 -20.13 5.58
N VAL A 241 -8.04 -19.56 4.46
CA VAL A 241 -9.23 -18.69 4.37
C VAL A 241 -10.46 -19.55 4.00
N ASN A 242 -11.61 -19.28 4.62
CA ASN A 242 -12.85 -20.03 4.34
C ASN A 242 -13.44 -19.75 2.95
N GLU A 243 -13.19 -18.55 2.42
CA GLU A 243 -13.69 -18.11 1.12
C GLU A 243 -12.95 -18.75 -0.05
N THR A 244 -13.69 -19.00 -1.13
CA THR A 244 -13.11 -19.47 -2.39
C THR A 244 -12.45 -18.28 -3.09
N TYR A 245 -11.13 -18.40 -3.33
CA TYR A 245 -10.26 -17.34 -3.86
C TYR A 245 -10.10 -16.17 -2.87
N SER A 246 -9.05 -16.24 -2.06
CA SER A 246 -8.60 -15.15 -1.18
C SER A 246 -7.26 -14.63 -1.65
N TRP A 247 -7.06 -13.31 -1.63
CA TRP A 247 -5.84 -12.70 -2.14
C TRP A 247 -5.49 -11.41 -1.36
N PRO A 248 -4.20 -11.07 -1.25
CA PRO A 248 -3.77 -9.80 -0.67
C PRO A 248 -4.14 -8.61 -1.59
N ARG A 249 -4.36 -7.43 -0.99
CA ARG A 249 -4.52 -6.17 -1.74
C ARG A 249 -3.34 -5.99 -2.70
N GLY A 250 -3.64 -5.62 -3.95
CA GLY A 250 -2.62 -5.46 -4.99
C GLY A 250 -2.39 -6.68 -5.88
N PHE A 251 -2.90 -7.86 -5.49
CA PHE A 251 -2.73 -9.07 -6.29
C PHE A 251 -3.44 -8.91 -7.64
N PRO A 252 -2.80 -9.26 -8.79
CA PRO A 252 -3.41 -9.08 -10.10
C PRO A 252 -4.77 -9.76 -10.22
N LEU A 253 -5.81 -8.99 -10.55
CA LEU A 253 -7.18 -9.50 -10.65
C LEU A 253 -7.35 -10.57 -11.72
N GLU A 254 -6.50 -10.55 -12.75
CA GLU A 254 -6.47 -11.55 -13.81
C GLU A 254 -6.09 -12.94 -13.29
N GLU A 255 -5.44 -13.01 -12.12
CA GLU A 255 -4.76 -14.20 -11.61
C GLU A 255 -5.43 -14.76 -10.35
N ILE A 256 -6.40 -14.05 -9.75
CA ILE A 256 -7.09 -14.48 -8.52
C ILE A 256 -7.83 -15.83 -8.66
N ARG A 257 -8.18 -16.21 -9.90
CA ARG A 257 -8.84 -17.49 -10.22
C ARG A 257 -7.89 -18.55 -10.77
N ASN A 258 -6.61 -18.20 -10.98
CA ASN A 258 -5.63 -19.12 -11.54
C ASN A 258 -5.14 -20.08 -10.43
N PRO A 259 -5.47 -21.38 -10.47
CA PRO A 259 -5.01 -22.30 -9.42
C PRO A 259 -3.48 -22.46 -9.42
N HIS A 260 -2.81 -22.13 -10.52
CA HIS A 260 -1.36 -22.26 -10.63
C HIS A 260 -0.59 -21.18 -9.87
N VAL A 261 -1.23 -20.13 -9.36
CA VAL A 261 -0.56 -19.16 -8.47
C VAL A 261 -0.57 -19.63 -7.01
N SER A 262 -1.18 -20.77 -6.70
CA SER A 262 -1.15 -21.42 -5.39
C SER A 262 -0.55 -22.81 -5.51
N PRO A 263 0.78 -22.93 -5.53
CA PRO A 263 1.46 -24.19 -5.78
C PRO A 263 1.41 -25.14 -4.58
N GLU A 264 1.76 -26.40 -4.86
CA GLU A 264 2.15 -27.35 -3.81
C GLU A 264 3.40 -26.84 -3.08
N LEU A 265 3.43 -27.07 -1.77
CA LEU A 265 4.45 -26.55 -0.87
C LEU A 265 5.32 -27.65 -0.31
N CYS A 266 6.62 -27.41 -0.33
CA CYS A 266 7.67 -28.29 0.14
C CYS A 266 8.41 -27.63 1.31
N GLN A 267 8.82 -28.45 2.27
CA GLN A 267 9.57 -27.99 3.43
C GLN A 267 11.04 -27.70 3.06
N SER A 268 11.58 -26.63 3.61
CA SER A 268 12.99 -26.25 3.52
C SER A 268 13.49 -25.75 4.86
N ASN A 269 14.81 -25.85 5.05
CA ASN A 269 15.55 -25.39 6.22
C ASN A 269 16.89 -24.73 5.83
N ALA A 270 17.05 -24.38 4.54
CA ALA A 270 18.27 -23.74 4.05
C ALA A 270 18.42 -22.33 4.66
N SER A 271 19.67 -21.95 4.95
CA SER A 271 19.99 -20.60 5.41
C SER A 271 19.67 -19.57 4.34
N MET A 272 19.21 -18.39 4.75
CA MET A 272 18.81 -17.32 3.85
C MET A 272 19.05 -15.94 4.45
N THR A 273 19.15 -14.92 3.61
CA THR A 273 19.11 -13.52 4.04
C THR A 273 17.68 -13.03 4.00
N ILE A 274 17.07 -12.80 5.16
CA ILE A 274 15.71 -12.27 5.25
C ILE A 274 15.75 -10.76 5.10
N GLY A 275 14.92 -10.22 4.21
CA GLY A 275 14.70 -8.78 4.06
C GLY A 275 13.39 -8.33 4.66
N VAL A 276 12.32 -9.09 4.42
CA VAL A 276 10.97 -8.74 4.86
C VAL A 276 10.24 -9.95 5.42
N ILE A 277 9.56 -9.75 6.54
CA ILE A 277 8.55 -10.66 7.07
C ILE A 277 7.21 -9.91 7.10
N GLN A 278 6.29 -10.29 6.22
CA GLN A 278 4.90 -9.85 6.25
C GLN A 278 4.10 -10.78 7.19
N SER A 279 3.60 -10.22 8.29
CA SER A 279 2.61 -10.92 9.09
C SER A 279 1.22 -10.72 8.51
N LEU A 280 0.41 -11.78 8.53
CA LEU A 280 -1.01 -11.64 8.26
C LEU A 280 -1.72 -10.91 9.41
N ALA A 281 -2.89 -10.34 9.09
CA ALA A 281 -3.74 -9.66 10.06
C ALA A 281 -5.08 -10.37 10.17
N ASN A 282 -5.49 -10.72 11.39
CA ASN A 282 -6.83 -11.23 11.67
C ASN A 282 -7.84 -10.09 11.83
N LYS A 283 -9.14 -10.44 11.86
CA LYS A 283 -10.32 -9.58 11.90
C LYS A 283 -10.51 -8.78 10.63
N GLN A 284 -9.60 -7.88 10.27
CA GLN A 284 -9.68 -7.12 9.01
C GLN A 284 -8.39 -7.35 8.21
N PRO A 285 -8.22 -8.49 7.53
CA PRO A 285 -7.07 -8.71 6.67
C PRO A 285 -6.93 -7.63 5.60
N ASP A 286 -5.71 -7.41 5.12
CA ASP A 286 -5.47 -6.46 4.03
C ASP A 286 -5.87 -7.07 2.70
N VAL A 287 -7.07 -6.69 2.27
CA VAL A 287 -7.73 -7.09 1.04
C VAL A 287 -8.29 -5.85 0.37
N ASP A 288 -8.32 -5.87 -0.95
CA ASP A 288 -8.78 -4.77 -1.78
C ASP A 288 -10.31 -4.57 -1.71
N ALA A 289 -10.78 -3.44 -2.24
CA ALA A 289 -12.18 -3.07 -2.25
C ALA A 289 -13.05 -4.07 -3.03
N ILE A 290 -12.55 -4.67 -4.13
CA ILE A 290 -13.30 -5.69 -4.88
C ILE A 290 -13.55 -6.91 -4.01
N TYR A 291 -12.55 -7.39 -3.27
CA TYR A 291 -12.74 -8.47 -2.30
C TYR A 291 -13.80 -8.08 -1.27
N ARG A 292 -13.71 -6.88 -0.69
CA ARG A 292 -14.66 -6.37 0.32
C ARG A 292 -16.10 -6.26 -0.19
N PHE A 293 -16.29 -5.95 -1.47
CA PHE A 293 -17.62 -5.90 -2.08
C PHE A 293 -18.19 -7.28 -2.40
N THR A 294 -17.35 -8.27 -2.69
CA THR A 294 -17.77 -9.51 -3.33
C THR A 294 -17.67 -10.74 -2.42
N ARG A 295 -16.96 -10.65 -1.29
CA ARG A 295 -16.65 -11.76 -0.38
C ARG A 295 -16.99 -11.43 1.07
N ASN A 296 -17.04 -12.47 1.89
CA ASN A 296 -17.23 -12.30 3.32
C ASN A 296 -15.98 -11.65 3.95
N ASN A 297 -16.22 -10.52 4.60
CA ASN A 297 -15.25 -9.75 5.38
C ASN A 297 -16.01 -9.03 6.51
N PRO A 298 -15.52 -8.92 7.75
CA PRO A 298 -14.24 -9.40 8.30
C PRO A 298 -14.05 -10.91 8.28
N PHE A 299 -12.79 -11.39 8.30
CA PHE A 299 -12.47 -12.82 8.46
C PHE A 299 -11.13 -13.04 9.19
N ASP A 300 -10.96 -14.25 9.73
CA ASP A 300 -9.70 -14.71 10.33
C ASP A 300 -9.07 -15.82 9.49
N PHE A 301 -7.75 -15.89 9.51
CA PHE A 301 -7.01 -17.02 8.98
C PHE A 301 -7.06 -18.19 9.97
N LYS A 302 -7.17 -19.42 9.45
CA LYS A 302 -7.06 -20.65 10.28
C LYS A 302 -5.64 -20.89 10.76
N ALA A 303 -4.66 -20.32 10.08
CA ALA A 303 -3.26 -20.43 10.46
C ALA A 303 -2.97 -19.73 11.78
N THR A 304 -2.11 -20.37 12.55
CA THR A 304 -1.53 -19.87 13.81
C THR A 304 -0.05 -20.20 13.80
N LEU A 305 0.72 -19.53 14.65
CA LEU A 305 2.14 -19.81 14.83
C LEU A 305 2.44 -21.24 15.32
N LYS A 306 1.42 -21.97 15.79
CA LYS A 306 1.57 -23.35 16.28
C LYS A 306 1.33 -24.41 15.21
N ASN A 307 0.52 -24.11 14.20
CA ASN A 307 0.05 -25.11 13.22
C ASN A 307 0.50 -24.82 11.78
N HIS A 308 1.09 -23.66 11.49
CA HIS A 308 1.60 -23.32 10.16
C HIS A 308 3.04 -22.82 10.25
N GLN A 309 3.84 -23.17 9.25
CA GLN A 309 5.19 -22.66 9.09
C GLN A 309 5.17 -21.36 8.29
N PRO A 310 6.20 -20.51 8.42
CA PRO A 310 6.38 -19.38 7.53
C PRO A 310 6.49 -19.86 6.07
N LEU A 311 5.95 -19.06 5.14
CA LEU A 311 6.01 -19.30 3.71
C LEU A 311 6.98 -18.31 3.06
N MET A 312 8.06 -18.81 2.45
CA MET A 312 9.04 -17.99 1.75
C MET A 312 8.67 -17.87 0.27
N ILE A 313 8.71 -16.63 -0.24
CA ILE A 313 8.48 -16.34 -1.66
C ILE A 313 9.79 -16.54 -2.43
N PRO A 314 9.84 -17.47 -3.40
CA PRO A 314 11.07 -17.80 -4.09
C PRO A 314 11.50 -16.70 -5.06
N LYS A 315 12.78 -16.72 -5.44
CA LYS A 315 13.35 -15.77 -6.39
C LYS A 315 12.58 -15.78 -7.72
N GLY A 316 12.26 -14.59 -8.23
CA GLY A 316 11.59 -14.41 -9.52
C GLY A 316 10.07 -14.54 -9.45
N VAL A 317 9.52 -14.63 -8.23
CA VAL A 317 8.08 -14.75 -7.97
C VAL A 317 7.65 -13.55 -7.14
N TYR A 318 6.66 -12.82 -7.62
CA TYR A 318 6.16 -11.62 -6.97
C TYR A 318 4.92 -11.90 -6.12
N THR A 319 4.81 -11.23 -4.98
CA THR A 319 3.63 -11.26 -4.11
C THR A 319 3.52 -9.93 -3.36
N PRO A 320 2.41 -9.20 -3.50
CA PRO A 320 2.27 -7.90 -2.85
C PRO A 320 2.25 -8.06 -1.32
N PHE A 321 2.88 -7.11 -0.64
CA PHE A 321 2.89 -6.99 0.81
C PHE A 321 2.70 -5.52 1.22
N ASN A 322 2.30 -5.23 2.45
CA ASN A 322 1.79 -3.91 2.85
C ASN A 322 2.63 -3.22 3.92
N ALA A 323 2.17 -2.07 4.43
CA ALA A 323 2.84 -1.29 5.47
C ALA A 323 2.17 -1.37 6.86
N GLN A 324 1.39 -2.44 7.10
CA GLN A 324 0.54 -2.59 8.30
C GLN A 324 1.11 -3.54 9.35
N ALA A 325 1.76 -4.62 8.92
CA ALA A 325 2.24 -5.67 9.81
C ALA A 325 3.53 -6.28 9.26
N THR A 326 4.47 -5.40 8.93
CA THR A 326 5.60 -5.75 8.09
C THR A 326 6.90 -5.45 8.79
N LEU A 327 7.69 -6.49 9.02
CA LEU A 327 9.02 -6.36 9.56
C LEU A 327 10.03 -6.27 8.43
N TRP A 328 10.79 -5.19 8.41
CA TRP A 328 11.95 -5.01 7.55
C TRP A 328 13.23 -5.28 8.31
N ALA A 329 14.14 -6.02 7.69
CA ALA A 329 15.50 -6.24 8.20
C ALA A 329 16.50 -5.36 7.43
N LYS A 330 17.62 -5.06 8.08
CA LYS A 330 18.67 -4.16 7.57
C LYS A 330 19.08 -4.35 6.10
N PRO A 331 19.22 -5.59 5.56
CA PRO A 331 19.55 -5.78 4.15
C PRO A 331 18.56 -5.13 3.17
N ALA A 332 17.30 -4.97 3.58
CA ALA A 332 16.23 -4.42 2.74
C ALA A 332 16.00 -2.91 2.94
N PHE A 333 16.70 -2.23 3.85
CA PHE A 333 16.41 -0.84 4.20
C PHE A 333 16.56 0.16 3.06
N LEU A 334 17.46 -0.08 2.10
CA LEU A 334 17.55 0.80 0.93
C LEU A 334 16.24 0.80 0.12
N TYR A 335 15.50 -0.32 0.16
CA TYR A 335 14.28 -0.59 -0.63
C TYR A 335 12.98 -0.39 0.15
N LEU A 336 13.07 0.17 1.36
CA LEU A 336 11.95 0.50 2.22
C LEU A 336 11.10 1.75 1.83
N PRO A 337 11.55 2.73 1.01
CA PRO A 337 10.82 3.98 0.88
C PRO A 337 9.46 3.80 0.20
N LEU A 338 8.45 4.47 0.77
CA LEU A 338 7.11 4.58 0.20
C LEU A 338 7.07 5.67 -0.88
N PRO A 339 6.63 5.36 -2.11
CA PRO A 339 6.31 6.35 -3.13
C PRO A 339 5.31 7.42 -2.63
N ILE A 340 5.37 8.61 -3.22
CA ILE A 340 4.65 9.79 -2.71
C ILE A 340 3.73 10.48 -3.72
N SER A 341 3.76 10.11 -5.00
CA SER A 341 2.81 10.66 -5.99
C SER A 341 1.58 9.81 -6.24
N VAL A 342 1.51 8.63 -5.62
CA VAL A 342 0.38 7.71 -5.74
C VAL A 342 -0.48 7.76 -4.49
N ASP A 343 -1.72 7.29 -4.61
CA ASP A 343 -2.64 7.22 -3.48
C ASP A 343 -2.05 6.39 -2.31
N GLY A 344 -2.42 6.75 -1.08
CA GLY A 344 -2.02 6.02 0.13
C GLY A 344 -2.41 4.54 0.13
N ARG A 345 -3.44 4.14 -0.64
CA ARG A 345 -3.82 2.74 -0.82
C ARG A 345 -2.99 1.99 -1.88
N VAL A 346 -2.12 2.71 -2.59
CA VAL A 346 -1.31 2.19 -3.69
C VAL A 346 0.17 2.17 -3.32
N THR A 347 0.63 3.17 -2.56
CA THR A 347 2.04 3.37 -2.21
C THR A 347 2.73 2.16 -1.58
N ASP A 348 2.12 1.51 -0.58
CA ASP A 348 2.74 0.41 0.15
C ASP A 348 2.86 -0.85 -0.73
N ILE A 349 1.85 -1.09 -1.57
CA ILE A 349 1.82 -2.15 -2.56
C ILE A 349 2.83 -1.89 -3.69
N TRP A 350 2.92 -0.68 -4.24
CA TRP A 350 3.94 -0.33 -5.23
C TRP A 350 5.35 -0.49 -4.68
N ARG A 351 5.61 0.01 -3.46
CA ARG A 351 6.86 -0.24 -2.76
C ARG A 351 7.16 -1.74 -2.67
N SER A 352 6.17 -2.59 -2.39
CA SER A 352 6.39 -4.03 -2.28
C SER A 352 6.98 -4.64 -3.55
N TYR A 353 6.38 -4.37 -4.72
CA TYR A 353 6.89 -4.84 -5.99
C TYR A 353 8.25 -4.22 -6.36
N PHE A 354 8.44 -2.93 -6.05
CA PHE A 354 9.71 -2.25 -6.31
C PHE A 354 10.85 -2.85 -5.48
N ALA A 355 10.58 -3.21 -4.23
CA ALA A 355 11.55 -3.87 -3.34
C ALA A 355 11.83 -5.31 -3.78
N GLU A 356 10.80 -6.08 -4.15
CA GLU A 356 10.95 -7.45 -4.63
C GLU A 356 11.87 -7.57 -5.84
N TYR A 357 11.87 -6.57 -6.75
CA TYR A 357 12.84 -6.51 -7.86
C TYR A 357 14.29 -6.62 -7.36
N PHE A 358 14.65 -5.88 -6.30
CA PHE A 358 15.98 -5.95 -5.70
C PHE A 358 16.18 -7.20 -4.86
N PHE A 359 15.13 -7.66 -4.17
CA PHE A 359 15.21 -8.90 -3.38
C PHE A 359 15.61 -10.09 -4.25
N HIS A 360 15.05 -10.20 -5.45
CA HIS A 360 15.42 -11.21 -6.42
C HIS A 360 16.88 -11.12 -6.89
N ARG A 361 17.42 -9.90 -7.00
CA ARG A 361 18.80 -9.69 -7.47
C ARG A 361 19.84 -9.93 -6.38
N GLU A 362 19.52 -9.55 -5.15
CA GLU A 362 20.43 -9.62 -4.00
C GLU A 362 20.26 -10.88 -3.14
N ASP A 363 19.39 -11.80 -3.57
CA ASP A 363 19.06 -13.02 -2.86
C ASP A 363 18.48 -12.79 -1.46
N ILE A 364 17.83 -11.64 -1.29
CA ILE A 364 17.07 -11.28 -0.08
C ILE A 364 15.69 -11.94 -0.17
N LYS A 365 15.17 -12.43 0.96
CA LYS A 365 13.90 -13.19 1.00
C LYS A 365 12.76 -12.40 1.62
N LEU A 366 11.59 -12.56 1.00
CA LEU A 366 10.29 -12.18 1.54
C LEU A 366 9.61 -13.42 2.14
N ILE A 367 9.10 -13.28 3.35
CA ILE A 367 8.42 -14.35 4.08
C ILE A 367 7.04 -13.87 4.52
N PHE A 368 6.04 -14.70 4.35
CA PHE A 368 4.73 -14.55 4.97
C PHE A 368 4.63 -15.44 6.22
N THR A 369 4.07 -14.93 7.30
CA THR A 369 3.81 -15.71 8.52
C THR A 369 2.33 -15.78 8.83
N PRO A 370 1.89 -16.74 9.66
CA PRO A 370 0.58 -16.66 10.28
C PRO A 370 0.36 -15.32 11.01
N PRO A 371 -0.89 -14.98 11.34
CA PRO A 371 -1.20 -13.69 11.93
C PRO A 371 -0.51 -13.46 13.29
N TYR A 372 0.24 -12.35 13.41
CA TYR A 372 0.74 -11.80 14.67
C TYR A 372 -0.12 -10.63 15.16
N VAL A 373 -0.88 -10.03 14.26
CA VAL A 373 -1.70 -8.86 14.57
C VAL A 373 -3.17 -9.10 14.27
N ARG A 374 -3.99 -8.29 14.91
CA ARG A 374 -5.41 -8.13 14.61
C ARG A 374 -5.61 -6.69 14.16
N GLN A 375 -6.21 -6.49 12.98
CA GLN A 375 -6.51 -5.14 12.50
C GLN A 375 -7.90 -4.71 13.00
N ASP A 376 -7.92 -3.61 13.75
CA ASP A 376 -9.10 -2.91 14.23
C ASP A 376 -9.42 -1.70 13.36
N ARG A 377 -9.75 -2.00 12.10
CA ARG A 377 -9.85 -1.00 11.05
C ARG A 377 -10.82 0.13 11.39
N ASN A 378 -10.39 1.35 11.09
CA ASN A 378 -11.26 2.52 11.12
C ASN A 378 -12.42 2.39 10.10
N PRO A 379 -13.55 3.10 10.29
CA PRO A 379 -14.61 3.12 9.28
C PRO A 379 -14.11 3.71 7.95
N HIS A 380 -14.29 2.98 6.84
CA HIS A 380 -13.95 3.46 5.49
C HIS A 380 -15.14 3.39 4.55
N ASN A 381 -15.06 4.20 3.48
CA ASN A 381 -15.98 4.13 2.36
C ASN A 381 -15.37 3.22 1.28
N ILE A 382 -15.92 2.01 1.13
CA ILE A 382 -15.39 0.99 0.22
C ILE A 382 -15.40 1.47 -1.25
N LEU A 383 -16.33 2.35 -1.66
CA LEU A 383 -16.33 2.91 -3.02
C LEU A 383 -15.17 3.88 -3.23
N LYS A 384 -14.81 4.68 -2.21
CA LYS A 384 -13.61 5.52 -2.28
C LYS A 384 -12.34 4.66 -2.33
N ASP A 385 -12.32 3.57 -1.57
CA ASP A 385 -11.21 2.62 -1.59
C ASP A 385 -11.03 2.00 -2.99
N LEU A 386 -12.14 1.64 -3.66
CA LEU A 386 -12.11 1.11 -5.02
C LEU A 386 -11.51 2.11 -6.03
N ASP A 387 -11.90 3.39 -5.93
CA ASP A 387 -11.38 4.46 -6.80
C ASP A 387 -9.88 4.69 -6.56
N ALA A 388 -9.49 4.78 -5.29
CA ALA A 388 -8.10 4.94 -4.86
C ALA A 388 -7.20 3.75 -5.29
N GLU A 389 -7.73 2.54 -5.32
CA GLU A 389 -7.00 1.32 -5.69
C GLU A 389 -6.95 1.04 -7.20
N ASN A 390 -7.51 1.92 -8.04
CA ASN A 390 -7.64 1.68 -9.48
C ASN A 390 -6.32 1.28 -10.16
N ASP A 391 -5.21 1.90 -9.75
CA ASP A 391 -3.89 1.58 -10.32
C ASP A 391 -3.43 0.15 -10.00
N LEU A 392 -3.82 -0.42 -8.85
CA LEU A 392 -3.53 -1.81 -8.51
C LEU A 392 -4.28 -2.75 -9.46
N TYR A 393 -5.57 -2.49 -9.69
CA TYR A 393 -6.40 -3.33 -10.54
C TYR A 393 -5.97 -3.30 -12.00
N MET A 394 -5.55 -2.13 -12.49
CA MET A 394 -5.32 -1.91 -13.90
C MET A 394 -3.86 -2.07 -14.32
N ARG A 395 -2.91 -2.09 -13.37
CA ARG A 395 -1.47 -2.00 -13.69
C ARG A 395 -0.58 -3.03 -13.01
N SER A 396 -1.02 -3.76 -11.97
CA SER A 396 -0.16 -4.72 -11.24
C SER A 396 0.43 -5.81 -12.15
N ASN A 397 -0.38 -6.43 -13.00
CA ASN A 397 0.10 -7.48 -13.90
C ASN A 397 1.17 -6.96 -14.89
N VAL A 398 0.92 -5.78 -15.47
CA VAL A 398 1.86 -5.12 -16.39
C VAL A 398 3.15 -4.73 -15.67
N LEU A 399 3.06 -4.32 -14.40
CA LEU A 399 4.21 -3.98 -13.56
C LEU A 399 5.08 -5.21 -13.30
N ILE A 400 4.47 -6.34 -12.91
CA ILE A 400 5.20 -7.59 -12.65
C ILE A 400 5.96 -8.06 -13.90
N ASN A 401 5.31 -8.00 -15.07
CA ASN A 401 5.95 -8.34 -16.34
C ASN A 401 7.14 -7.41 -16.63
N LEU A 402 6.96 -6.09 -16.46
CA LEU A 402 8.05 -5.12 -16.61
C LEU A 402 9.22 -5.42 -15.68
N LEU A 403 8.96 -5.64 -14.39
CA LEU A 403 10.02 -5.90 -13.40
C LEU A 403 10.75 -7.21 -13.71
N SER A 404 10.03 -8.22 -14.21
CA SER A 404 10.62 -9.48 -14.67
C SER A 404 11.51 -9.29 -15.89
N GLU A 405 11.08 -8.49 -16.87
CA GLU A 405 11.89 -8.12 -18.04
C GLU A 405 13.16 -7.36 -17.64
N LEU A 406 13.03 -6.36 -16.77
CA LEU A 406 14.16 -5.58 -16.25
C LEU A 406 15.13 -6.44 -15.43
N HIS A 407 14.63 -7.43 -14.71
CA HIS A 407 15.47 -8.36 -13.95
C HIS A 407 16.38 -9.18 -14.86
N ASN A 408 15.85 -9.61 -16.01
CA ASN A 408 16.56 -10.41 -17.02
C ASN A 408 17.48 -9.59 -17.94
N ALA A 409 17.46 -8.25 -17.85
CA ALA A 409 18.35 -7.40 -18.63
C ALA A 409 19.81 -7.47 -18.11
N GLU A 410 20.77 -7.33 -19.02
CA GLU A 410 22.21 -7.45 -18.73
C GLU A 410 22.71 -6.44 -17.69
N HIS A 411 22.14 -5.24 -17.67
CA HIS A 411 22.55 -4.17 -16.75
C HIS A 411 21.72 -4.16 -15.47
N SER A 412 22.39 -4.25 -14.31
CA SER A 412 21.73 -4.09 -13.02
C SER A 412 21.34 -2.63 -12.78
N LEU A 413 20.04 -2.38 -12.68
CA LEU A 413 19.53 -1.10 -12.20
C LEU A 413 19.81 -0.95 -10.70
N ASN A 414 20.15 0.26 -10.27
CA ASN A 414 20.06 0.66 -8.87
C ASN A 414 18.67 1.28 -8.61
N LEU A 415 18.36 1.63 -7.36
CA LEU A 415 17.06 2.17 -6.99
C LEU A 415 16.64 3.41 -7.81
N ARG A 416 17.56 4.34 -8.05
CA ARG A 416 17.30 5.55 -8.84
C ARG A 416 16.92 5.20 -10.28
N HIS A 417 17.66 4.28 -10.91
CA HIS A 417 17.38 3.87 -12.29
C HIS A 417 16.07 3.07 -12.41
N LEU A 418 15.68 2.31 -11.38
CA LEU A 418 14.35 1.67 -11.37
C LEU A 418 13.24 2.72 -11.35
N TYR A 419 13.35 3.72 -10.47
CA TYR A 419 12.40 4.82 -10.39
C TYR A 419 12.33 5.63 -11.69
N ASP A 420 13.46 5.85 -12.37
CA ASP A 420 13.48 6.44 -13.70
C ASP A 420 12.64 5.61 -14.71
N GLU A 421 12.77 4.28 -14.72
CA GLU A 421 11.99 3.41 -15.61
C GLU A 421 10.50 3.36 -15.27
N LEU A 422 10.14 3.43 -13.98
CA LEU A 422 8.77 3.51 -13.48
C LEU A 422 8.13 4.86 -13.86
N TYR A 423 8.89 5.95 -13.71
CA TYR A 423 8.47 7.28 -14.13
C TYR A 423 8.21 7.35 -15.62
N LYS A 424 9.13 6.87 -16.47
CA LYS A 424 8.95 6.87 -17.94
C LYS A 424 7.66 6.19 -18.41
N ARG A 425 7.08 5.31 -17.58
CA ARG A 425 5.86 4.52 -17.84
C ARG A 425 4.65 4.97 -17.03
N GLY A 426 4.78 6.03 -16.22
CA GLY A 426 3.68 6.65 -15.46
C GLY A 426 3.15 5.82 -14.30
N TYR A 427 4.01 5.03 -13.66
CA TYR A 427 3.68 4.43 -12.36
C TYR A 427 3.83 5.42 -11.21
N ILE A 428 4.73 6.38 -11.36
CA ILE A 428 5.12 7.38 -10.35
C ILE A 428 5.48 8.70 -11.04
N GLU A 429 5.36 9.83 -10.36
CA GLU A 429 5.60 11.18 -10.87
C GLU A 429 6.98 11.74 -10.51
N LEU A 430 7.23 13.00 -10.89
CA LEU A 430 8.54 13.65 -10.72
C LEU A 430 8.94 13.75 -9.24
N ASP A 431 7.97 13.99 -8.35
CA ASP A 431 8.21 14.11 -6.92
C ASP A 431 8.82 12.83 -6.34
N ASP A 432 8.47 11.64 -6.86
CA ASP A 432 9.12 10.39 -6.47
C ASP A 432 10.58 10.30 -6.90
N LEU A 433 10.93 10.86 -8.08
CA LEU A 433 12.32 10.89 -8.52
C LEU A 433 13.15 11.80 -7.62
N ILE A 434 12.59 12.93 -7.23
CA ILE A 434 13.21 13.89 -6.29
C ILE A 434 13.40 13.20 -4.93
N PHE A 435 12.32 12.61 -4.40
CA PHE A 435 12.33 11.92 -3.11
C PHE A 435 13.28 10.72 -3.08
N VAL A 436 13.26 9.82 -4.07
CA VAL A 436 14.12 8.63 -4.05
C VAL A 436 15.61 8.99 -4.15
N ARG A 437 15.94 10.09 -4.84
CA ARG A 437 17.32 10.59 -4.91
C ARG A 437 17.78 11.11 -3.54
N ALA A 438 16.93 11.87 -2.84
CA ALA A 438 17.20 12.30 -1.47
C ALA A 438 17.33 11.09 -0.54
N TRP A 439 16.40 10.13 -0.60
CA TRP A 439 16.42 8.89 0.17
C TRP A 439 17.74 8.11 0.02
N VAL A 440 18.12 7.79 -1.22
CA VAL A 440 19.34 7.00 -1.49
C VAL A 440 20.57 7.71 -0.92
N LYS A 441 20.70 9.02 -1.17
CA LYS A 441 21.83 9.80 -0.67
C LYS A 441 21.86 9.86 0.86
N THR A 442 20.72 10.03 1.52
CA THR A 442 20.65 10.04 2.99
C THR A 442 21.02 8.68 3.58
N VAL A 443 20.46 7.57 3.07
CA VAL A 443 20.79 6.22 3.54
C VAL A 443 22.27 5.89 3.34
N GLU A 444 22.83 6.20 2.16
CA GLU A 444 24.25 6.01 1.87
C GLU A 444 25.15 6.81 2.82
N ALA A 445 24.79 8.07 3.10
CA ALA A 445 25.53 8.94 4.00
C ALA A 445 25.48 8.41 5.45
N ILE A 446 24.31 7.98 5.94
CA ILE A 446 24.17 7.34 7.26
C ILE A 446 25.03 6.08 7.35
N PHE A 447 24.95 5.18 6.38
CA PHE A 447 25.74 3.95 6.41
C PHE A 447 27.25 4.20 6.32
N LYS A 448 27.68 5.24 5.60
CA LYS A 448 29.08 5.67 5.57
C LYS A 448 29.54 6.15 6.95
N GLU A 449 28.73 6.97 7.63
CA GLU A 449 29.03 7.44 8.98
C GLU A 449 29.09 6.29 9.99
N MET A 450 28.09 5.41 10.00
CA MET A 450 28.04 4.25 10.90
C MET A 450 29.29 3.36 10.75
N LYS A 451 29.76 3.17 9.50
CA LYS A 451 31.01 2.44 9.24
C LYS A 451 32.21 3.18 9.82
N ALA A 452 32.34 4.48 9.58
CA ALA A 452 33.46 5.28 10.11
C ALA A 452 33.53 5.24 11.64
N THR A 453 32.39 5.34 12.32
CA THR A 453 32.30 5.25 13.79
C THR A 453 32.63 3.86 14.31
N ALA A 454 32.34 2.79 13.55
CA ALA A 454 32.70 1.43 13.93
C ALA A 454 34.20 1.12 13.77
N PHE A 455 34.92 1.81 12.87
CA PHE A 455 36.38 1.66 12.73
C PHE A 455 37.16 2.42 13.80
N ASN A 456 36.58 3.46 14.39
CA ASN A 456 37.20 4.28 15.43
C ASN A 456 36.97 3.77 16.87
N LYS A 457 36.19 2.68 17.03
CA LYS A 457 35.94 1.98 18.30
C LYS A 457 36.62 0.62 18.26
#